data_AF-A0A364NSJ1-F1
#
_entry.id   AF-A0A364NSJ1-F1
#
_cell.length_a   1.000
_cell.length_b   1.000
_cell.length_c   1.000
_cell.angle_alpha   90.00
_cell.angle_beta   90.00
_cell.angle_gamma   90.00
#
_symmetry.space_group_name_H-M   'P 1'
#
loop_
_entity.id
_entity.type
_entity.pdbx_description
1 polymer ?
#
loop_
_entity_poly.entity_id
_entity_poly.type
_entity_poly.pdbx_seq_one_letter_code
_entity_poly.pdbx_strand_id
1 'polypeptide(L)'
;MADFDPDIAHRRLFELLDVVKEAATSGQVDVEYTQKLLSEIDLHQQEEEREFERRGLTDLDLARYQHKEILRRAESFAQLCAKSSSQGDLLSAVEALIHAIHVHEKFTDRALFAELANPRQV
;
A
#
# COMPACT_ATOMS: atom_id res chain seq x y z
N MET A 1 22.97 7.92 -0.66
CA MET A 1 21.58 7.47 -0.87
C MET A 1 21.18 6.73 0.39
N ALA A 2 20.05 7.08 1.01
CA ALA A 2 19.56 6.31 2.15
C ALA A 2 19.19 4.90 1.64
N ASP A 3 19.53 3.86 2.40
CA ASP A 3 19.06 2.51 2.11
C ASP A 3 17.53 2.46 2.25
N PHE A 4 16.87 1.72 1.36
CA PHE A 4 15.43 1.47 1.46
C PHE A 4 15.14 0.69 2.75
N ASP A 5 14.22 1.23 3.54
CA ASP A 5 13.73 0.63 4.78
C ASP A 5 12.23 0.34 4.61
N PRO A 6 11.83 -0.94 4.48
CA PRO A 6 10.44 -1.31 4.24
C PRO A 6 9.53 -0.91 5.42
N ASP A 7 10.02 -0.95 6.67
CA ASP A 7 9.23 -0.53 7.84
C ASP A 7 8.90 0.96 7.77
N ILE A 8 9.83 1.78 7.28
CA ILE A 8 9.60 3.22 7.09
C ILE A 8 8.65 3.47 5.90
N ALA A 9 8.75 2.70 4.82
CA ALA A 9 7.85 2.80 3.68
C ALA A 9 6.40 2.41 4.04
N HIS A 10 6.21 1.26 4.69
CA HIS A 10 4.91 0.82 5.17
C HIS A 10 4.31 1.79 6.19
N ARG A 11 5.10 2.28 7.16
CA ARG A 11 4.61 3.24 8.16
C ARG A 11 4.10 4.53 7.52
N ARG A 12 4.83 5.11 6.56
CA ARG A 12 4.39 6.31 5.83
C ARG A 12 3.04 6.08 5.13
N LEU A 13 2.87 4.91 4.50
CA LEU A 13 1.63 4.55 3.84
C LEU A 13 0.47 4.36 4.82
N PHE A 14 0.69 3.70 5.97
CA PHE A 14 -0.34 3.53 7.00
C PHE A 14 -0.74 4.84 7.67
N GLU A 15 0.21 5.73 7.97
CA GLU A 15 -0.08 7.07 8.51
C GLU A 15 -1.00 7.85 7.56
N LEU A 16 -0.76 7.77 6.24
CA LEU A 16 -1.63 8.40 5.25
C LEU A 16 -3.02 7.74 5.20
N LEU A 17 -3.10 6.41 5.28
CA LEU A 17 -4.38 5.69 5.30
C LEU A 17 -5.21 6.02 6.54
N ASP A 18 -4.59 6.21 7.70
CA ASP A 18 -5.29 6.63 8.91
C ASP A 18 -5.88 8.03 8.75
N VAL A 19 -5.13 8.97 8.17
CA VAL A 19 -5.65 10.32 7.84
C VAL A 19 -6.81 10.23 6.85
N VAL A 20 -6.70 9.39 5.82
CA VAL A 20 -7.78 9.18 4.83
C VAL A 20 -9.01 8.54 5.48
N LYS A 21 -8.82 7.60 6.41
CA LYS A 21 -9.90 6.95 7.16
C LYS A 21 -10.60 7.93 8.11
N GLU A 22 -9.85 8.79 8.79
CA GLU A 22 -10.41 9.86 9.62
C GLU A 22 -11.22 10.84 8.77
N ALA A 23 -10.70 11.26 7.62
CA ALA A 23 -11.42 12.10 6.68
C ALA A 23 -12.69 11.42 6.16
N ALA A 24 -12.64 10.11 5.88
CA ALA A 24 -13.81 9.32 5.47
C ALA A 24 -14.84 9.24 6.60
N THR A 25 -14.39 9.17 7.86
CA THR A 25 -15.24 9.18 9.04
C THR A 25 -15.88 10.55 9.28
N SER A 26 -15.18 11.65 9.03
CA SER A 26 -15.72 13.00 9.21
C SER A 26 -16.52 13.52 8.01
N GLY A 27 -16.54 12.77 6.90
CA GLY A 27 -17.15 13.20 5.65
C GLY A 27 -16.38 14.32 4.95
N GLN A 28 -15.09 14.48 5.28
CA GLN A 28 -14.21 15.54 4.76
C GLN A 28 -13.16 15.00 3.77
N VAL A 29 -13.42 13.85 3.14
CA VAL A 29 -12.53 13.36 2.08
C VAL A 29 -12.62 14.27 0.87
N ASP A 30 -11.51 14.91 0.56
CA ASP A 30 -11.30 15.68 -0.66
C ASP A 30 -10.51 14.87 -1.69
N VAL A 31 -10.64 15.25 -2.96
CA VAL A 31 -9.91 14.74 -4.11
C VAL A 31 -8.39 14.78 -3.87
N GLU A 32 -7.88 15.82 -3.20
CA GLU A 32 -6.45 15.93 -2.87
C GLU A 32 -5.95 14.76 -2.03
N TYR A 33 -6.73 14.30 -1.04
CA TYR A 33 -6.37 13.13 -0.21
C TYR A 33 -6.30 11.86 -1.06
N THR A 34 -7.25 11.68 -1.98
CA THR A 34 -7.28 10.50 -2.85
C THR A 34 -6.13 10.48 -3.86
N GLN A 35 -5.73 11.64 -4.38
CA GLN A 35 -4.57 11.77 -5.28
C GLN A 35 -3.25 11.52 -4.54
N LYS A 36 -3.12 12.08 -3.33
CA LYS A 36 -1.95 11.84 -2.47
C LYS A 36 -1.82 10.36 -2.14
N LEU A 37 -2.92 9.68 -1.79
CA LEU A 37 -2.94 8.24 -1.53
C LEU A 37 -2.48 7.42 -2.74
N LEU A 38 -3.02 7.71 -3.93
CA LEU A 38 -2.60 7.00 -5.15
C LEU A 38 -1.11 7.21 -5.46
N SER A 39 -0.61 8.43 -5.24
CA SER A 39 0.80 8.77 -5.46
C SER A 39 1.73 8.07 -4.46
N GLU A 40 1.34 7.98 -3.19
CA GLU A 40 2.12 7.28 -2.16
C GLU A 40 2.13 5.77 -2.38
N ILE A 41 1.00 5.17 -2.83
CA ILE A 41 0.93 3.76 -3.21
C ILE A 41 1.86 3.47 -4.38
N ASP A 42 1.82 4.28 -5.45
CA ASP A 42 2.69 4.12 -6.61
C ASP A 42 4.17 4.26 -6.23
N LEU A 43 4.50 5.28 -5.41
CA LEU A 43 5.86 5.47 -4.91
C LEU A 43 6.34 4.26 -4.11
N HIS A 44 5.54 3.78 -3.16
CA HIS A 44 5.86 2.61 -2.34
C HIS A 44 6.12 1.36 -3.20
N GLN A 45 5.25 1.08 -4.19
CA GLN A 45 5.43 -0.05 -5.11
C GLN A 45 6.70 0.07 -5.95
N GLN A 46 7.03 1.28 -6.43
CA GLN A 46 8.27 1.53 -7.17
C GLN A 46 9.54 1.42 -6.30
N GLU A 47 9.45 1.77 -5.02
CA GLU A 47 10.54 1.56 -4.06
C GLU A 47 10.76 0.06 -3.82
N GLU A 48 9.69 -0.71 -3.62
CA GLU A 48 9.78 -2.16 -3.45
C GLU A 48 10.28 -2.89 -4.71
N GLU A 49 9.76 -2.60 -5.90
CA GLU A 49 10.22 -3.24 -7.15
C GLU A 49 11.71 -2.96 -7.41
N ARG A 50 12.18 -1.73 -7.12
CA ARG A 50 13.61 -1.40 -7.21
C ARG A 50 14.44 -2.21 -6.21
N GLU A 51 13.93 -2.41 -5.00
CA GLU A 51 14.62 -3.20 -3.99
C GLU A 51 14.65 -4.68 -4.35
N PHE A 52 13.56 -5.21 -4.89
CA PHE A 52 13.46 -6.56 -5.41
C PHE A 52 14.47 -6.81 -6.53
N GLU A 53 14.57 -5.90 -7.50
CA GLU A 53 15.58 -5.94 -8.56
C GLU A 53 17.01 -5.86 -7.98
N ARG A 54 17.26 -4.93 -7.04
CA ARG A 54 18.57 -4.78 -6.39
C ARG A 54 19.02 -6.06 -5.70
N ARG A 55 18.08 -6.82 -5.13
CA ARG A 55 18.35 -8.08 -4.43
C ARG A 55 18.25 -9.33 -5.31
N GLY A 56 17.93 -9.19 -6.60
CA GLY A 56 17.81 -10.30 -7.53
C GLY A 56 16.62 -11.23 -7.25
N LEU A 57 15.55 -10.71 -6.63
CA LEU A 57 14.32 -11.47 -6.41
C LEU A 57 13.53 -11.56 -7.73
N THR A 58 13.21 -12.76 -8.17
CA THR A 58 12.54 -12.99 -9.47
C THR A 58 11.15 -13.59 -9.37
N ASP A 59 10.86 -14.37 -8.32
CA ASP A 59 9.56 -15.01 -8.10
C ASP A 59 8.62 -14.11 -7.29
N LEU A 60 8.18 -13.01 -7.92
CA LEU A 60 7.43 -11.92 -7.27
C LEU A 60 5.99 -11.81 -7.77
N ASP A 61 5.48 -12.83 -8.44
CA ASP A 61 4.14 -12.81 -9.04
C ASP A 61 3.04 -12.50 -8.02
N LEU A 62 3.18 -13.04 -6.79
CA LEU A 62 2.24 -12.76 -5.72
C LEU A 62 2.34 -11.31 -5.22
N ALA A 63 3.55 -10.75 -5.07
CA ALA A 63 3.74 -9.36 -4.67
C ALA A 63 3.16 -8.40 -5.72
N ARG A 64 3.46 -8.65 -7.00
CA ARG A 64 2.93 -7.87 -8.14
C ARG A 64 1.42 -7.99 -8.30
N TYR A 65 0.87 -9.15 -8.00
CA TYR A 65 -0.58 -9.34 -7.94
C TYR A 65 -1.20 -8.50 -6.82
N GLN A 66 -0.60 -8.50 -5.63
CA GLN A 66 -1.05 -7.68 -4.50
C GLN A 66 -0.94 -6.19 -4.79
N HIS A 67 0.14 -5.72 -5.42
CA HIS A 67 0.29 -4.33 -5.87
C HIS A 67 -0.87 -3.88 -6.76
N LYS A 68 -1.22 -4.69 -7.75
CA LYS A 68 -2.37 -4.42 -8.64
C LYS A 68 -3.69 -4.37 -7.89
N GLU A 69 -3.91 -5.28 -6.94
CA GLU A 69 -5.14 -5.30 -6.16
C GLU A 69 -5.24 -4.11 -5.18
N ILE A 70 -4.12 -3.68 -4.59
CA ILE A 70 -4.03 -2.45 -3.78
C ILE A 70 -4.37 -1.23 -4.63
N LEU A 71 -3.75 -1.09 -5.80
CA LEU A 71 -4.01 0.03 -6.71
C LEU A 71 -5.49 0.07 -7.13
N ARG A 72 -6.06 -1.07 -7.54
CA ARG A 72 -7.48 -1.18 -7.92
C ARG A 72 -8.42 -0.74 -6.78
N ARG A 73 -8.10 -1.08 -5.54
CA ARG A 73 -8.89 -0.68 -4.36
C ARG A 73 -8.76 0.82 -4.08
N ALA A 74 -7.56 1.38 -4.21
CA ALA A 74 -7.34 2.81 -4.06
C ALA A 74 -8.07 3.63 -5.14
N GLU A 75 -8.03 3.16 -6.39
CA GLU A 75 -8.81 3.77 -7.49
C GLU A 75 -10.31 3.68 -7.22
N SER A 76 -10.80 2.53 -6.75
CA SER A 76 -12.21 2.37 -6.39
C SER A 76 -12.62 3.32 -5.26
N PHE A 77 -11.77 3.50 -4.24
CA PHE A 77 -12.01 4.46 -3.18
C PHE A 77 -12.06 5.89 -3.73
N ALA A 78 -11.09 6.29 -4.56
CA ALA A 78 -11.07 7.61 -5.19
C ALA A 78 -12.35 7.88 -6.03
N GLN A 79 -12.84 6.88 -6.75
CA GLN A 79 -14.10 6.99 -7.50
C GLN A 79 -15.33 7.16 -6.59
N LEU A 80 -15.37 6.50 -5.43
CA LEU A 80 -16.45 6.69 -4.45
C LEU A 80 -16.41 8.10 -3.86
N CYS A 81 -15.22 8.63 -3.58
CA CYS A 81 -15.05 10.01 -3.13
C CYS A 81 -15.56 11.01 -4.18
N ALA A 82 -15.18 10.81 -5.44
CA ALA A 82 -15.61 11.68 -6.55
C ALA A 82 -17.12 11.67 -6.80
N LYS A 83 -17.81 10.57 -6.46
CA LYS A 83 -19.27 10.43 -6.59
C LYS A 83 -20.04 10.93 -5.37
N SER A 84 -19.36 11.46 -4.35
CA SER A 84 -19.97 11.83 -3.07
C SER A 84 -20.78 10.66 -2.47
N SER A 85 -20.22 9.45 -2.54
CA SER A 85 -20.82 8.24 -1.95
C SER A 85 -21.05 8.39 -0.45
N SER A 86 -21.86 7.49 0.12
CA SER A 86 -22.16 7.55 1.55
C SER A 86 -20.91 7.35 2.40
N GLN A 87 -20.91 7.92 3.60
CA GLN A 87 -19.86 7.72 4.59
C GLN A 87 -19.58 6.22 4.83
N GLY A 88 -20.63 5.39 4.86
CA GLY A 88 -20.49 3.94 5.04
C GLY A 88 -19.75 3.25 3.88
N ASP A 89 -20.00 3.68 2.64
CA ASP A 89 -19.30 3.14 1.46
C ASP A 89 -17.82 3.53 1.47
N LEU A 90 -17.53 4.79 1.83
CA LEU A 90 -16.16 5.30 1.93
C LEU A 90 -15.36 4.56 3.02
N LEU A 91 -15.97 4.35 4.19
CA LEU A 91 -15.36 3.58 5.28
C LEU A 91 -15.11 2.13 4.88
N SER A 92 -16.10 1.48 4.27
CA SER A 92 -15.94 0.09 3.82
C SER A 92 -14.82 -0.04 2.79
N ALA A 93 -14.71 0.93 1.87
CA ALA A 93 -13.67 0.94 0.84
C ALA A 93 -12.26 1.22 1.42
N VAL A 94 -12.12 2.18 2.34
CA VAL A 94 -10.82 2.46 2.96
C VAL A 94 -10.36 1.30 3.85
N GLU A 95 -11.27 0.65 4.59
CA GLU A 95 -10.94 -0.54 5.39
C GLU A 95 -10.53 -1.73 4.51
N ALA A 96 -11.20 -1.91 3.38
CA ALA A 96 -10.85 -2.92 2.40
C ALA A 96 -9.46 -2.66 1.76
N LEU A 97 -9.06 -1.39 1.62
CA LEU A 97 -7.73 -1.01 1.16
C LEU A 97 -6.66 -1.24 2.25
N ILE A 98 -6.91 -0.80 3.48
CA ILE A 98 -6.02 -1.02 4.64
C ILE A 98 -5.75 -2.52 4.83
N HIS A 99 -6.79 -3.35 4.70
CA HIS A 99 -6.64 -4.79 4.81
C HIS A 99 -5.75 -5.37 3.71
N ALA A 100 -5.90 -4.92 2.46
CA ALA A 100 -5.07 -5.38 1.34
C ALA A 100 -3.59 -5.04 1.57
N ILE A 101 -3.30 -3.84 2.08
CA ILE A 101 -1.94 -3.39 2.38
C ILE A 101 -1.34 -4.17 3.56
N HIS A 102 -2.10 -4.44 4.62
CA HIS A 102 -1.66 -5.32 5.73
C HIS A 102 -1.33 -6.75 5.29
N VAL A 103 -2.11 -7.31 4.36
CA VAL A 103 -1.85 -8.66 3.83
C VAL A 103 -0.57 -8.65 2.98
N HIS A 104 -0.35 -7.57 2.23
CA HIS A 104 0.84 -7.38 1.43
C HIS A 104 2.11 -7.21 2.28
N GLU A 105 2.11 -6.28 3.24
CA GLU A 105 3.20 -6.05 4.21
C GLU A 105 3.64 -7.36 4.87
N LYS A 106 2.69 -8.15 5.39
CA LYS A 106 3.01 -9.44 6.04
C LYS A 106 3.66 -10.44 5.09
N PHE A 107 3.33 -10.39 3.80
CA PHE A 107 3.95 -11.24 2.80
C PHE A 107 5.34 -10.73 2.44
N THR A 108 5.48 -9.45 2.10
CA THR A 108 6.76 -8.85 1.71
C THR A 108 7.78 -8.90 2.86
N ASP A 109 7.41 -8.54 4.08
CA ASP A 109 8.32 -8.52 5.23
C ASP A 109 8.72 -9.92 5.69
N ARG A 110 7.77 -10.87 5.79
CA ARG A 110 8.06 -12.22 6.32
C ARG A 110 8.61 -13.19 5.29
N ALA A 111 8.22 -13.08 4.02
CA ALA A 111 8.63 -14.03 2.98
C ALA A 111 9.76 -13.49 2.12
N LEU A 112 9.72 -12.21 1.72
CA LEU A 112 10.68 -11.68 0.74
C LEU A 112 11.88 -11.01 1.43
N PHE A 113 11.64 -10.05 2.32
CA PHE A 113 12.73 -9.32 2.97
C PHE A 113 13.45 -10.14 4.06
N ALA A 114 12.75 -11.01 4.79
CA ALA A 114 13.35 -11.87 5.81
C ALA A 114 14.21 -13.02 5.25
N GLU A 115 13.85 -13.63 4.10
CA GLU A 115 14.66 -14.69 3.47
C GLU A 115 16.03 -14.17 2.99
N LEU A 116 16.12 -12.88 2.65
CA LEU A 116 17.36 -12.21 2.25
C LEU A 116 18.28 -11.84 3.42
N ALA A 117 17.73 -11.68 4.63
CA ALA A 117 18.49 -11.41 5.85
C ALA A 117 19.08 -12.67 6.48
N ASN A 118 18.60 -13.86 6.09
CA ASN A 118 19.10 -15.13 6.56
C ASN A 118 19.32 -16.08 5.36
N PRO A 119 20.40 -15.86 4.58
CA PRO A 119 20.83 -16.83 3.57
C PRO A 119 21.23 -18.10 4.32
N ARG A 120 20.29 -19.02 4.53
CA ARG A 120 20.62 -20.35 5.05
C ARG A 120 21.49 -21.04 4.00
N GLN A 121 22.77 -21.14 4.34
CA GLN A 121 23.51 -22.39 4.37
C GLN A 121 23.04 -23.42 3.33
N VAL A 122 23.61 -23.30 2.14
CA VAL A 122 23.84 -24.43 1.22
C VAL A 122 25.33 -24.53 0.98
#